data_AF-A0A847ZV86-F1
#
_entry.id   AF-A0A847ZV86-F1
#
_cell.length_a   1.000
_cell.length_b   1.000
_cell.length_c   1.000
_cell.angle_alpha   90.00
_cell.angle_beta   90.00
_cell.angle_gamma   90.00
#
_symmetry.space_group_name_H-M   'P 1'
#
loop_
_entity.id
_entity.type
_entity.pdbx_description
1 polymer ?
#
loop_
_entity_poly.entity_id
_entity_poly.type
_entity_poly.pdbx_seq_one_letter_code
_entity_poly.pdbx_strand_id
1 'polypeptide(L)'
;EFWTYPVTAGDCEDYLLLKKRELQASGIPASDLLITVVLDERGEGHAVLTIASDAGDYVLDNRRDDILLWSETNYRFLKRQTQRDPKLWVSLDDAKTTSTASLAKNIGN
;
A
#
# COMPACT_ATOMS: atom_id res chain seq x y z
N GLU A 1 -1.67 2.50 -25.58
CA GLU A 1 -2.60 2.97 -24.53
C GLU A 1 -3.58 1.85 -24.13
N PHE A 2 -4.37 2.02 -23.06
CA PHE A 2 -5.20 1.05 -22.32
C PHE A 2 -4.56 0.40 -21.09
N TRP A 3 -4.26 1.23 -20.10
CA TRP A 3 -4.30 0.79 -18.70
C TRP A 3 -5.71 1.05 -18.17
N THR A 4 -6.65 0.13 -18.45
CA THR A 4 -7.99 0.19 -17.84
C THR A 4 -7.80 -0.09 -16.35
N TYR A 5 -7.89 0.95 -15.53
CA TYR A 5 -8.04 0.81 -14.09
C TYR A 5 -9.22 -0.15 -13.84
N PRO A 6 -9.02 -1.30 -13.19
CA PRO A 6 -10.13 -2.19 -12.89
C PRO A 6 -11.15 -1.43 -12.04
N VAL A 7 -12.40 -1.54 -12.50
CA VAL A 7 -13.62 -0.78 -12.19
C VAL A 7 -14.17 -0.95 -10.77
N THR A 8 -13.38 -1.49 -9.84
CA THR A 8 -13.78 -1.70 -8.43
C THR A 8 -13.42 -0.54 -7.51
N ALA A 9 -12.91 0.57 -8.06
CA ALA A 9 -12.56 1.78 -7.30
C ALA A 9 -13.75 2.36 -6.52
N GLY A 10 -14.98 2.26 -7.06
CA GLY A 10 -16.17 2.90 -6.48
C GLY A 10 -16.60 2.39 -5.10
N ASP A 11 -16.45 1.10 -4.81
CA ASP A 11 -16.80 0.53 -3.49
C ASP A 11 -15.64 0.59 -2.48
N CYS A 12 -14.40 0.68 -2.95
CA CYS A 12 -13.23 0.69 -2.07
C CYS A 12 -12.94 2.10 -1.53
N GLU A 13 -13.25 3.15 -2.30
CA GLU A 13 -12.86 4.53 -1.97
C GLU A 13 -13.46 5.00 -0.63
N ASP A 14 -14.76 4.78 -0.42
CA ASP A 14 -15.46 5.20 0.80
C ASP A 14 -14.97 4.41 2.03
N TYR A 15 -14.77 3.10 1.86
CA TYR A 15 -14.30 2.23 2.93
C TYR A 15 -12.86 2.56 3.34
N LEU A 16 -12.00 2.88 2.37
CA LEU A 16 -10.63 3.33 2.62
C LEU A 16 -10.60 4.68 3.34
N LEU A 17 -11.44 5.63 2.94
CA LEU A 17 -11.53 6.94 3.60
C LEU A 17 -12.04 6.82 5.03
N LEU A 18 -13.07 5.99 5.26
CA LEU A 18 -13.60 5.74 6.60
C LEU A 18 -12.56 5.03 7.49
N LYS A 19 -11.96 3.93 7.02
CA LYS A 19 -10.92 3.20 7.76
C LYS A 19 -9.71 4.08 8.05
N LYS A 20 -9.30 4.92 7.10
CA LYS A 20 -8.24 5.91 7.29
C LYS A 20 -8.60 6.92 8.38
N ARG A 21 -9.85 7.36 8.48
CA ARG A 21 -10.32 8.26 9.54
C ARG A 21 -10.32 7.57 10.91
N GLU A 22 -10.78 6.34 10.99
CA GLU A 22 -10.79 5.56 12.24
C GLU A 22 -9.37 5.27 12.76
N LEU A 23 -8.45 4.92 11.85
CA LEU A 23 -7.04 4.68 12.21
C LEU A 23 -6.33 5.98 12.63
N GLN A 24 -6.67 7.11 12.00
CA GLN A 24 -6.21 8.42 12.47
C GLN A 24 -6.78 8.77 13.85
N ALA A 25 -8.06 8.48 14.10
CA ALA A 25 -8.68 8.66 15.41
C ALA A 25 -8.02 7.76 16.48
N SER A 26 -7.51 6.60 16.09
CA SER A 26 -6.74 5.70 16.95
C SER A 26 -5.28 6.14 17.19
N GLY A 27 -4.84 7.23 16.54
CA GLY A 27 -3.51 7.81 16.73
C GLY A 27 -2.47 7.46 15.66
N ILE A 28 -2.85 6.75 14.58
CA ILE A 28 -1.94 6.48 13.46
C ILE A 28 -1.88 7.70 12.54
N PRO A 29 -0.69 8.25 12.24
CA PRO A 29 -0.60 9.42 11.39
C PRO A 29 -1.05 9.11 9.96
N ALA A 30 -1.77 10.05 9.35
CA ALA A 30 -2.32 9.91 8.00
C ALA A 30 -1.25 9.65 6.92
N SER A 31 -0.01 10.04 7.20
CA SER A 31 1.17 9.82 6.37
C SER A 31 1.61 8.36 6.33
N ASP A 32 1.33 7.58 7.38
CA ASP A 32 1.65 6.13 7.40
C ASP A 32 0.53 5.30 6.76
N LEU A 33 -0.66 5.89 6.61
CA LEU A 33 -1.83 5.27 6.00
C LEU A 33 -1.84 5.50 4.48
N LEU A 34 -1.22 4.59 3.74
CA LEU A 34 -1.02 4.67 2.30
C LEU A 34 -1.99 3.76 1.55
N ILE A 35 -2.66 4.29 0.52
CA ILE A 35 -3.47 3.45 -0.36
C ILE A 35 -2.55 2.76 -1.38
N THR A 36 -2.72 1.45 -1.53
CA THR A 36 -1.93 0.62 -2.44
C THR A 36 -2.86 -0.19 -3.34
N VAL A 37 -2.62 -0.15 -4.64
CA VAL A 37 -3.33 -0.96 -5.64
C VAL A 37 -2.55 -2.25 -5.88
N VAL A 38 -3.24 -3.37 -5.71
CA VAL A 38 -2.69 -4.73 -5.82
C VAL A 38 -3.51 -5.57 -6.80
N LEU A 39 -2.90 -6.63 -7.31
CA LEU A 39 -3.59 -7.73 -7.97
C LEU A 39 -3.59 -8.93 -7.04
N ASP A 40 -4.78 -9.49 -6.81
CA ASP A 40 -4.97 -10.74 -6.08
C ASP A 40 -4.45 -11.95 -6.89
N GLU A 41 -4.43 -13.14 -6.29
CA GLU A 41 -4.02 -14.41 -6.91
C GLU A 41 -4.81 -14.73 -8.19
N ARG A 42 -6.04 -14.22 -8.30
CA ARG A 42 -6.90 -14.35 -9.49
C ARG A 42 -6.58 -13.32 -10.59
N GLY A 43 -5.64 -12.40 -10.36
CA GLY A 43 -5.35 -11.28 -11.25
C GLY A 43 -6.39 -10.16 -11.22
N GLU A 44 -7.24 -10.12 -10.19
CA GLU A 44 -8.22 -9.06 -9.99
C GLU A 44 -7.58 -7.87 -9.27
N GLY A 45 -7.74 -6.66 -9.81
CA GLY A 45 -7.24 -5.44 -9.18
C GLY A 45 -8.11 -5.02 -7.99
N HIS A 46 -7.46 -4.76 -6.86
CA HIS A 46 -8.08 -4.28 -5.62
C HIS A 46 -7.22 -3.18 -4.98
N ALA A 47 -7.87 -2.23 -4.30
CA ALA A 47 -7.20 -1.19 -3.54
C ALA A 47 -7.24 -1.54 -2.05
N VAL A 48 -6.06 -1.70 -1.46
CA VAL A 48 -5.88 -2.03 -0.04
C VAL A 48 -5.26 -0.85 0.69
N LEU A 49 -5.49 -0.77 2.01
CA LEU A 49 -4.79 0.19 2.84
C LEU A 49 -3.50 -0.46 3.34
N THR A 50 -2.38 0.25 3.27
CA THR A 50 -1.12 -0.21 3.84
C THR A 50 -0.64 0.74 4.90
N ILE A 51 -0.15 0.21 6.01
CA ILE A 51 0.45 0.98 7.10
C ILE A 51 1.95 0.82 7.02
N ALA A 52 2.64 1.92 6.71
CA ALA A 52 4.09 1.99 6.80
C ALA A 52 4.48 2.06 8.28
N SER A 53 5.21 1.06 8.76
CA SER A 53 5.75 1.02 10.12
C SER A 53 7.25 0.69 10.07
N ASP A 54 7.97 1.01 11.14
CA ASP A 54 9.41 0.71 11.26
C ASP A 54 9.71 -0.80 11.17
N ALA A 55 8.74 -1.63 11.57
CA ALA A 55 8.81 -3.09 11.48
C ALA A 55 8.48 -3.65 10.07
N GLY A 56 7.95 -2.82 9.18
CA GLY A 56 7.52 -3.22 7.84
C GLY A 56 6.15 -2.67 7.44
N ASP A 57 5.80 -2.92 6.19
CA ASP A 57 4.52 -2.54 5.61
C ASP A 57 3.44 -3.59 5.92
N TYR A 58 2.43 -3.18 6.68
CA TYR A 58 1.25 -4.01 6.96
C TYR A 58 0.16 -3.73 5.93
N VAL A 59 -0.49 -4.77 5.44
CA VAL A 59 -1.61 -4.67 4.49
C VAL A 59 -2.91 -4.91 5.25
N LEU A 60 -3.79 -3.93 5.19
CA LEU A 60 -5.15 -3.97 5.72
C LEU A 60 -6.10 -4.08 4.54
N ASP A 61 -6.41 -5.32 4.22
CA ASP A 61 -7.44 -5.66 3.25
C ASP A 61 -8.84 -5.47 3.87
N ASN A 62 -9.89 -5.43 3.04
CA ASN A 62 -11.29 -5.38 3.50
C ASN A 62 -12.07 -6.67 3.20
N ARG A 63 -11.54 -7.52 2.32
CA ARG A 63 -12.06 -8.87 2.02
C ARG A 63 -11.55 -9.90 3.02
N ARG A 64 -10.48 -9.59 3.76
CA ARG A 64 -9.93 -10.41 4.85
C ARG A 64 -9.77 -9.55 6.10
N ASP A 65 -10.11 -10.12 7.25
CA ASP A 65 -9.93 -9.47 8.56
C ASP A 65 -8.47 -9.56 9.04
N ASP A 66 -7.67 -10.40 8.38
CA ASP A 66 -6.25 -10.61 8.69
C ASP A 66 -5.39 -9.41 8.28
N ILE A 67 -4.60 -8.91 9.24
CA ILE A 67 -3.53 -7.94 9.00
C ILE A 67 -2.26 -8.72 8.71
N LEU A 68 -1.87 -8.77 7.43
CA LEU A 68 -0.69 -9.50 6.99
C LEU A 68 0.43 -8.55 6.59
N LEU A 69 1.68 -9.00 6.73
CA LEU A 69 2.81 -8.28 6.16
C LEU A 69 2.70 -8.30 4.64
N TRP A 70 3.17 -7.24 4.00
CA TRP A 70 3.27 -7.13 2.54
C TRP A 70 3.83 -8.39 1.88
N SER A 71 4.92 -8.93 2.42
CA SER A 71 5.55 -10.15 1.92
C SER A 71 4.74 -11.44 2.13
N GLU A 72 3.75 -11.43 3.03
CA GLU A 72 2.92 -12.60 3.36
C GLU A 72 1.62 -12.64 2.56
N THR A 73 1.16 -11.50 2.03
CA THR A 73 -0.10 -11.42 1.26
C THR A 73 -0.06 -12.17 -0.08
N ASN A 74 1.13 -12.42 -0.63
CA ASN A 74 1.33 -12.98 -1.97
C ASN A 74 0.64 -12.19 -3.10
N TYR A 75 0.27 -10.93 -2.83
CA TYR A 75 -0.33 -10.04 -3.82
C TYR A 75 0.74 -9.42 -4.72
N ARG A 76 0.34 -9.09 -5.95
CA ARG A 76 1.20 -8.33 -6.86
C ARG A 76 0.89 -6.85 -6.74
N PHE A 77 1.83 -6.11 -6.18
CA PHE A 77 1.68 -4.68 -5.92
C PHE A 77 1.95 -3.86 -7.19
N LEU A 78 0.98 -3.06 -7.59
CA LEU A 78 1.06 -2.27 -8.82
C LEU A 78 1.53 -0.84 -8.52
N LYS A 79 0.85 -0.15 -7.60
CA LYS A 79 1.09 1.26 -7.29
C LYS A 79 0.73 1.58 -5.84
N ARG A 80 1.37 2.59 -5.27
CA ARG A 80 1.15 3.04 -3.88
C ARG A 80 1.24 4.54 -3.76
N GLN A 81 0.44 5.12 -2.86
CA GLN A 81 0.55 6.52 -2.48
C GLN A 81 1.84 6.80 -1.70
N THR A 82 2.42 8.00 -1.88
CA THR A 82 3.58 8.40 -1.08
C THR A 82 3.17 8.89 0.30
N GLN A 83 4.03 8.70 1.31
CA GLN A 83 3.82 9.23 2.67
C GLN A 83 3.81 10.77 2.71
N ARG A 84 4.54 11.40 1.78
CA ARG A 84 4.68 12.85 1.70
C ARG A 84 3.45 13.51 1.10
N ASP A 85 2.90 12.92 0.04
CA ASP A 85 1.73 13.47 -0.64
C ASP A 85 0.82 12.34 -1.16
N PRO A 86 -0.44 12.25 -0.67
CA PRO A 86 -1.38 11.22 -1.09
C PRO A 86 -1.86 11.36 -2.54
N LYS A 87 -1.60 12.50 -3.19
CA LYS A 87 -1.87 12.68 -4.63
C LYS A 87 -0.77 12.10 -5.50
N LEU A 88 0.42 11.86 -4.93
CA LEU A 88 1.53 11.25 -5.63
C LEU A 88 1.47 9.74 -5.46
N TRP A 89 1.60 9.03 -6.58
CA TRP A 89 1.61 7.58 -6.64
C TRP A 89 2.91 7.10 -7.25
N VAL A 90 3.51 6.07 -6.66
CA VAL A 90 4.69 5.39 -7.16
C VAL A 90 4.30 4.01 -7.71
N SER A 91 4.88 3.63 -8.83
CA SER A 91 4.71 2.29 -9.40
C SER A 91 5.61 1.30 -8.68
N LEU A 92 5.03 0.20 -8.22
CA LEU A 92 5.71 -0.85 -7.47
C LEU A 92 5.96 -2.10 -8.30
N ASP A 93 5.29 -2.23 -9.45
CA ASP A 93 5.53 -3.30 -10.42
C ASP A 93 6.99 -3.32 -10.91
N ASP A 94 7.63 -2.15 -11.00
CA ASP A 94 9.04 -1.97 -11.34
C ASP A 94 9.98 -2.05 -10.11
N ALA A 95 9.44 -1.84 -8.91
CA ALA A 95 10.18 -1.71 -7.66
C ALA A 95 10.68 -3.07 -7.09
N LYS A 96 10.39 -4.20 -7.75
CA LYS A 96 11.08 -5.47 -7.46
C LYS A 96 12.60 -5.38 -7.64
N THR A 97 13.11 -4.30 -8.23
CA THR A 97 14.53 -3.98 -8.37
C THR A 97 15.08 -3.08 -7.24
N THR A 98 14.25 -2.52 -6.35
CA THR A 98 14.70 -1.47 -5.38
C THR A 98 14.19 -1.70 -3.95
N SER A 99 14.19 -2.93 -3.46
CA SER A 99 13.97 -3.23 -2.03
C SER A 99 15.25 -3.64 -1.28
N THR A 100 16.42 -3.22 -1.76
CA THR A 100 17.70 -3.32 -1.02
C THR A 100 18.45 -1.99 -0.87
N ALA A 101 17.89 -0.87 -1.32
CA ALA A 101 18.58 0.44 -1.27
C ALA A 101 18.14 1.30 -0.07
N SER A 102 18.18 0.75 1.15
CA SER A 102 18.08 1.55 2.39
C SER A 102 18.84 0.93 3.57
N LEU A 103 19.97 0.26 3.32
CA LEU A 103 20.94 -0.11 4.36
C LEU A 103 22.38 0.04 3.81
N ALA A 104 22.77 1.27 3.47
CA ALA A 104 24.18 1.65 3.41
C ALA A 104 24.38 2.90 4.26
N LYS A 105 24.17 2.72 5.56
CA LYS A 105 24.59 3.64 6.61
C LYS A 105 26.12 3.69 6.61
N ASN A 106 26.65 4.91 6.50
CA ASN A 106 28.02 5.35 6.81
C ASN A 106 29.12 4.27 6.92
N ILE A 107 30.09 4.31 6.00
CA ILE A 107 31.48 4.01 6.33
C ILE A 107 32.35 5.24 6.04
N GLY A 108 32.73 5.92 7.12
CA GLY A 108 33.88 6.80 7.10
C GLY A 108 35.15 5.96 7.19
N ASN A 109 36.14 6.30 6.38
CA ASN A 109 37.52 6.62 6.79
C ASN A 109 38.34 6.89 5.54
#